data_AF-A0A7G3BNR0-F1
#
_entry.id   AF-A0A7G3BNR0-F1
#
_cell.length_a   1.000
_cell.length_b   1.000
_cell.length_c   1.000
_cell.angle_alpha   90.00
_cell.angle_beta   90.00
_cell.angle_gamma   90.00
#
_symmetry.space_group_name_H-M   'P 1'
#
loop_
_entity.id
_entity.type
_entity.pdbx_description
1 polymer ?
#
loop_
_entity_poly.entity_id
_entity_poly.type
_entity_poly.pdbx_seq_one_letter_code
_entity_poly.pdbx_strand_id
1 'polypeptide(L)'
;MEIDKTEALLKKFGYQFQRKNNELIIKMAFAQRVIVEFSEPDKIVIKDKLVGWNFLTGLIEMSIKKAILYNFIGAIIITFLFMFLNLKYSGLNMVFLFLAFMVWVLLWTMFYLIKAENLKRILIQWNE
;
A
#
# COMPACT_ATOMS: atom_id res chain seq x y z
N MET A 1 5.71 5.98 22.75
CA MET A 1 4.43 5.47 22.22
C MET A 1 4.01 4.27 23.07
N GLU A 2 2.86 4.34 23.74
CA GLU A 2 2.34 3.21 24.51
C GLU A 2 1.19 2.54 23.74
N ILE A 3 1.11 1.21 23.81
CA ILE A 3 0.09 0.45 23.07
C ILE A 3 -1.33 0.81 23.53
N ASP A 4 -1.55 0.90 24.85
CA ASP A 4 -2.88 1.18 25.42
C ASP A 4 -3.33 2.63 25.15
N LYS A 5 -2.40 3.60 25.22
CA LYS A 5 -2.66 5.00 24.81
C LYS A 5 -3.03 5.08 23.33
N THR A 6 -2.29 4.39 22.47
CA THR A 6 -2.54 4.38 21.02
C THR A 6 -3.90 3.74 20.69
N GLU A 7 -4.23 2.62 21.35
CA GLU A 7 -5.53 1.95 21.23
C GLU A 7 -6.70 2.86 21.64
N ALA A 8 -6.59 3.56 22.78
CA ALA A 8 -7.60 4.51 23.23
C ALA A 8 -7.84 5.64 22.22
N LEU A 9 -6.77 6.17 21.62
CA LEU A 9 -6.86 7.23 20.60
C LEU A 9 -7.48 6.70 19.29
N LEU A 10 -7.05 5.53 18.81
CA LEU A 10 -7.64 4.90 17.64
C LEU A 10 -9.16 4.71 17.81
N LYS A 11 -9.59 4.26 18.99
CA LYS A 11 -11.00 4.12 19.34
C LYS A 11 -11.71 5.49 19.38
N LYS A 12 -11.10 6.50 20.01
CA LYS A 12 -11.65 7.86 20.10
C LYS A 12 -11.90 8.48 18.73
N PHE A 13 -11.02 8.24 17.76
CA PHE A 13 -11.13 8.77 16.40
C PHE A 13 -11.84 7.82 15.42
N GLY A 14 -12.44 6.73 15.90
CA GLY A 14 -13.27 5.83 15.09
C GLY A 14 -12.51 4.97 14.09
N TYR A 15 -11.22 4.71 14.30
CA TYR A 15 -10.46 3.80 13.47
C TYR A 15 -10.87 2.35 13.71
N GLN A 16 -10.91 1.56 12.63
CA GLN A 16 -11.05 0.11 12.72
C GLN A 16 -9.66 -0.52 12.89
N PHE A 17 -9.45 -1.25 13.98
CA PHE A 17 -8.18 -1.93 14.23
C PHE A 17 -8.39 -3.26 14.95
N GLN A 18 -7.32 -4.07 15.00
CA GLN A 18 -7.25 -5.32 15.74
C GLN A 18 -5.96 -5.34 16.55
N ARG A 19 -6.07 -5.66 17.84
CA ARG A 19 -4.90 -5.93 18.68
C ARG A 19 -4.53 -7.41 18.59
N LYS A 20 -3.25 -7.69 18.38
CA LYS A 20 -2.70 -9.05 18.38
C LYS A 20 -1.39 -9.03 19.16
N ASN A 21 -1.42 -9.47 20.42
CA ASN A 21 -0.28 -9.41 21.34
C ASN A 21 0.29 -7.98 21.43
N ASN A 22 1.54 -7.80 20.98
CA ASN A 22 2.26 -6.53 20.96
C ASN A 22 2.11 -5.78 19.62
N GLU A 23 1.07 -6.07 18.85
CA GLU A 23 0.79 -5.43 17.56
C GLU A 23 -0.59 -4.80 17.52
N LEU A 24 -0.68 -3.63 16.89
CA LEU A 24 -1.94 -3.01 16.47
C LEU A 24 -2.02 -3.02 14.95
N ILE A 25 -3.02 -3.72 14.41
CA ILE A 25 -3.29 -3.81 12.98
C ILE A 25 -4.46 -2.88 12.65
N ILE A 26 -4.15 -1.72 12.10
CA ILE A 26 -5.12 -0.70 11.71
C ILE A 26 -5.59 -0.99 10.28
N LYS A 27 -6.90 -1.21 10.12
CA LYS A 27 -7.53 -1.48 8.82
C LYS A 27 -7.82 -0.16 8.13
N MET A 28 -7.27 -0.01 6.93
CA MET A 28 -7.43 1.16 6.08
C MET A 28 -8.28 0.80 4.86
N ALA A 29 -8.66 1.81 4.08
CA ALA A 29 -9.45 1.63 2.87
C ALA A 29 -8.71 0.77 1.82
N PHE A 30 -9.48 0.12 0.95
CA PHE A 30 -8.99 -0.66 -0.20
C PHE A 30 -7.93 -1.71 0.19
N ALA A 31 -8.24 -2.46 1.24
CA ALA A 31 -7.44 -3.58 1.73
C ALA A 31 -5.97 -3.22 2.08
N GLN A 32 -5.73 -1.96 2.45
CA GLN A 32 -4.51 -1.52 3.08
C GLN A 32 -4.57 -1.76 4.60
N ARG A 33 -3.44 -2.09 5.19
CA ARG A 33 -3.23 -2.18 6.64
C ARG A 33 -2.00 -1.37 7.04
N VAL A 34 -2.08 -0.74 8.20
CA VAL A 34 -0.91 -0.19 8.91
C VAL A 34 -0.73 -1.00 10.19
N ILE A 35 0.46 -1.56 10.36
CA ILE A 35 0.80 -2.44 11.47
C ILE A 35 1.79 -1.71 12.35
N VAL A 36 1.46 -1.56 13.62
CA VAL A 36 2.33 -0.95 14.63
C VAL A 36 2.79 -2.05 15.57
N GLU A 37 4.09 -2.30 15.60
CA GLU A 37 4.72 -3.32 16.44
C GLU A 37 5.40 -2.66 17.64
N PHE A 38 5.08 -3.14 18.85
CA PHE A 38 5.60 -2.69 20.15
C PHE A 38 6.50 -3.77 20.80
N SER A 39 7.08 -4.65 19.99
CA SER A 39 7.83 -5.82 20.48
C SER A 39 9.19 -5.47 21.09
N GLU A 40 9.78 -4.35 20.69
CA GLU A 40 11.07 -3.87 21.20
C GLU A 40 10.83 -2.75 22.23
N PRO A 41 11.49 -2.76 23.41
CA PRO A 41 11.25 -1.78 24.48
C PRO A 41 11.48 -0.32 24.05
N ASP A 42 12.51 -0.09 23.23
CA ASP A 42 12.96 1.25 22.84
C ASP A 42 12.61 1.61 21.39
N LYS A 43 11.90 0.72 20.68
CA LYS A 43 11.67 0.88 19.26
C LYS A 43 10.30 0.41 18.84
N ILE A 44 9.64 1.27 18.08
CA ILE A 44 8.29 1.03 17.60
C ILE A 44 8.34 1.04 16.08
N VAL A 45 7.89 -0.06 15.48
CA VAL A 45 7.99 -0.27 14.05
C VAL A 45 6.62 -0.11 13.43
N ILE A 46 6.47 0.92 12.59
CA ILE A 46 5.25 1.18 11.83
C ILE A 46 5.47 0.71 10.40
N LYS A 47 4.73 -0.32 9.99
CA LYS A 47 4.79 -0.94 8.66
C LYS A 47 3.47 -0.78 7.92
N ASP A 48 3.56 -0.73 6.60
CA ASP A 48 2.41 -0.81 5.70
C ASP A 48 2.31 -2.19 5.05
N LYS A 49 1.08 -2.61 4.76
CA LYS A 49 0.81 -3.86 4.05
C LYS A 49 -0.44 -3.74 3.20
N LEU A 50 -0.34 -4.05 1.91
CA LEU A 50 -1.47 -4.35 1.04
C LEU A 50 -1.81 -5.83 1.21
N VAL A 51 -3.10 -6.11 1.42
CA VAL A 51 -3.62 -7.47 1.62
C VAL A 51 -4.87 -7.68 0.77
N GLY A 52 -5.35 -8.93 0.70
CA GLY A 52 -6.61 -9.24 0.01
C GLY A 52 -6.65 -8.71 -1.41
N TRP A 53 -7.86 -8.47 -1.96
CA TRP A 53 -8.03 -7.84 -3.26
C TRP A 53 -7.78 -6.34 -3.20
N ASN A 54 -6.70 -5.88 -3.84
CA ASN A 54 -6.35 -4.46 -3.95
C ASN A 54 -5.86 -4.10 -5.36
N PHE A 55 -5.84 -2.81 -5.64
CA PHE A 55 -5.64 -2.28 -6.98
C PHE A 55 -4.19 -2.28 -7.51
N LEU A 56 -3.19 -2.59 -6.67
CA LEU A 56 -1.79 -2.65 -7.09
C LEU A 56 -1.25 -4.08 -7.18
N THR A 57 -1.70 -4.99 -6.32
CA THR A 57 -1.09 -6.32 -6.19
C THR A 57 -2.09 -7.46 -6.38
N GLY A 58 -3.34 -7.13 -6.71
CA GLY A 58 -4.40 -8.13 -6.85
C GLY A 58 -4.63 -8.80 -5.51
N LEU A 59 -4.35 -10.10 -5.40
CA LEU A 59 -4.50 -10.90 -4.19
C LEU A 59 -3.18 -11.11 -3.41
N ILE A 60 -2.05 -10.62 -3.93
CA ILE A 60 -0.73 -10.90 -3.35
C ILE A 60 -0.45 -9.91 -2.22
N GLU A 61 -0.21 -10.43 -1.02
CA GLU A 61 0.13 -9.59 0.12
C GLU A 61 1.57 -9.08 0.07
N MET A 62 1.78 -7.77 0.20
CA MET A 62 3.11 -7.16 0.26
C MET A 62 3.07 -5.72 0.79
N SER A 63 4.24 -5.12 1.05
CA SER A 63 4.31 -3.69 1.33
C SER A 63 4.08 -2.85 0.06
N ILE A 64 3.62 -1.61 0.22
CA ILE A 64 3.44 -0.62 -0.84
C ILE A 64 4.76 -0.44 -1.60
N LYS A 65 5.90 -0.39 -0.90
CA LYS A 65 7.22 -0.29 -1.55
C LYS A 65 7.51 -1.44 -2.51
N LYS A 66 7.19 -2.68 -2.10
CA LYS A 66 7.32 -3.86 -2.97
C LYS A 66 6.31 -3.80 -4.12
N ALA A 67 5.09 -3.37 -3.85
CA ALA A 67 4.05 -3.20 -4.86
C ALA A 67 4.49 -2.23 -5.97
N ILE A 68 5.09 -1.09 -5.60
CA ILE A 68 5.64 -0.12 -6.54
C ILE A 68 6.72 -0.77 -7.41
N LEU A 69 7.68 -1.47 -6.79
CA LEU A 69 8.77 -2.12 -7.51
C LEU A 69 8.26 -3.16 -8.51
N TYR A 70 7.33 -4.03 -8.10
CA TYR A 70 6.78 -5.05 -8.99
C TYR A 70 5.91 -4.46 -10.10
N ASN A 71 5.12 -3.42 -9.82
CA ASN A 71 4.37 -2.72 -10.87
C ASN A 71 5.32 -2.03 -11.86
N PHE A 72 6.44 -1.47 -11.40
CA PHE A 72 7.46 -0.89 -12.27
C PHE A 72 8.10 -1.95 -13.19
N ILE A 73 8.52 -3.10 -12.63
CA ILE A 73 9.06 -4.21 -13.41
C ILE A 73 8.00 -4.72 -14.40
N GLY A 74 6.75 -4.87 -13.96
CA GLY A 74 5.63 -5.26 -14.80
C GLY A 74 5.38 -4.29 -15.95
N ALA A 75 5.46 -2.98 -15.69
CA ALA A 75 5.32 -1.95 -16.72
C ALA A 75 6.41 -2.07 -17.81
N ILE A 76 7.65 -2.36 -17.43
CA ILE A 76 8.75 -2.60 -18.37
C ILE A 76 8.43 -3.83 -19.23
N ILE A 77 8.04 -4.94 -18.62
CA ILE A 77 7.71 -6.19 -19.33
C ILE A 77 6.55 -5.95 -20.31
N ILE A 78 5.47 -5.28 -19.87
CA ILE A 78 4.32 -4.94 -20.72
C ILE A 78 4.74 -4.05 -21.89
N THR A 79 5.65 -3.09 -21.65
CA THR A 79 6.17 -2.21 -22.71
C THR A 79 6.85 -3.03 -23.81
N PHE A 80 7.76 -3.95 -23.44
CA PHE A 80 8.41 -4.83 -24.41
C PHE A 80 7.43 -5.74 -25.14
N LEU A 81 6.46 -6.30 -24.41
CA LEU A 81 5.42 -7.15 -24.99
C LEU A 81 4.59 -6.38 -26.03
N PHE A 82 4.17 -5.15 -25.72
CA PHE A 82 3.36 -4.33 -26.61
C PHE A 82 4.16 -3.86 -27.84
N MET A 83 5.45 -3.52 -27.67
CA MET A 83 6.32 -3.25 -28.81
C MET A 83 6.44 -4.45 -29.75
N PHE A 84 6.66 -5.65 -29.20
CA PHE A 84 6.73 -6.87 -29.99
C PHE A 84 5.42 -7.16 -30.74
N LEU A 85 4.27 -7.03 -30.06
CA LEU A 85 2.96 -7.24 -30.67
C LEU A 85 2.68 -6.22 -31.79
N ASN A 86 3.04 -4.95 -31.58
CA ASN A 86 2.88 -3.91 -32.60
C ASN A 86 3.75 -4.16 -33.84
N LEU A 87 4.96 -4.71 -33.66
CA LEU A 87 5.83 -5.12 -34.79
C LEU A 87 5.26 -6.33 -35.54
N LYS A 88 4.67 -7.29 -34.83
CA LYS A 88 4.17 -8.55 -35.41
C LYS A 88 2.79 -8.41 -36.07
N TYR A 89 1.91 -7.61 -35.50
CA TYR A 89 0.53 -7.44 -35.93
C TYR A 89 0.29 -5.97 -36.30
N SER A 90 0.38 -5.64 -37.59
CA SER A 90 0.13 -4.28 -38.05
C SER A 90 -1.32 -3.87 -37.75
N GLY A 91 -1.50 -2.70 -37.14
CA GLY A 91 -2.81 -2.12 -36.80
C GLY A 91 -3.25 -2.28 -35.34
N LEU A 92 -2.52 -3.02 -34.50
CA LEU A 92 -2.90 -3.26 -33.10
C LEU A 92 -2.28 -2.19 -32.18
N ASN A 93 -2.95 -1.04 -32.02
CA ASN A 93 -2.46 0.07 -31.20
C ASN A 93 -2.84 -0.09 -29.71
N MET A 94 -1.89 -0.53 -28.88
CA MET A 94 -2.07 -0.73 -27.43
C MET A 94 -1.68 0.49 -26.57
N VAL A 95 -1.36 1.63 -27.19
CA VAL A 95 -0.89 2.83 -26.46
C VAL A 95 -1.90 3.31 -25.42
N PHE A 96 -3.19 3.36 -25.77
CA PHE A 96 -4.23 3.79 -24.83
C PHE A 96 -4.38 2.85 -23.63
N LEU A 97 -4.29 1.54 -23.85
CA LEU A 97 -4.33 0.55 -22.77
C LEU A 97 -3.12 0.69 -21.84
N PHE A 98 -1.93 0.91 -22.42
CA PHE A 98 -0.71 1.16 -21.65
C PHE A 98 -0.81 2.45 -20.81
N LEU A 99 -1.29 3.54 -21.41
CA LEU A 99 -1.50 4.80 -20.69
C LEU A 99 -2.53 4.64 -19.56
N ALA A 100 -3.63 3.94 -19.81
CA ALA A 100 -4.62 3.65 -18.77
C ALA A 100 -4.01 2.84 -17.62
N PHE A 101 -3.18 1.84 -17.92
CA PHE A 101 -2.43 1.09 -16.91
C PHE A 101 -1.47 1.97 -16.09
N MET A 102 -0.72 2.85 -16.75
CA MET A 102 0.19 3.78 -16.07
C MET A 102 -0.56 4.73 -15.13
N VAL A 103 -1.66 5.33 -15.60
CA VAL A 103 -2.53 6.19 -14.79
C VAL A 103 -3.08 5.43 -13.58
N TRP A 104 -3.55 4.20 -13.80
CA TRP A 104 -4.05 3.34 -12.74
C TRP A 104 -2.99 3.07 -11.66
N VAL A 105 -1.79 2.62 -12.05
CA VAL A 105 -0.69 2.33 -11.11
C VAL A 105 -0.29 3.56 -10.32
N LEU A 106 -0.16 4.72 -10.99
CA LEU A 106 0.21 5.98 -10.35
C LEU A 106 -0.85 6.44 -9.36
N LEU A 107 -2.13 6.45 -9.76
CA LEU A 107 -3.26 6.85 -8.92
C LEU A 107 -3.29 6.04 -7.63
N TRP A 108 -3.25 4.72 -7.74
CA TRP A 108 -3.35 3.83 -6.58
C TRP A 108 -2.10 3.87 -5.71
N THR A 109 -0.91 4.01 -6.30
CA THR A 109 0.34 4.20 -5.56
C THR A 109 0.30 5.47 -4.71
N MET A 110 -0.11 6.59 -5.30
CA MET A 110 -0.26 7.86 -4.56
C MET A 110 -1.29 7.71 -3.45
N PHE A 111 -2.46 7.12 -3.74
CA PHE A 111 -3.50 6.89 -2.74
C PHE A 111 -2.97 6.12 -1.52
N TYR A 112 -2.34 4.96 -1.73
CA TYR A 112 -1.87 4.13 -0.63
C TYR A 112 -0.72 4.79 0.15
N LEU A 113 0.22 5.42 -0.53
CA LEU A 113 1.34 6.13 0.11
C LEU A 113 0.85 7.28 0.98
N ILE A 114 -0.03 8.14 0.46
CA ILE A 114 -0.57 9.28 1.21
C ILE A 114 -1.31 8.79 2.45
N LYS A 115 -2.16 7.75 2.32
CA LYS A 115 -2.88 7.17 3.46
C LYS A 115 -1.93 6.57 4.51
N ALA A 116 -0.88 5.87 4.10
CA ALA A 116 0.09 5.27 5.02
C ALA A 116 0.88 6.35 5.78
N GLU A 117 1.44 7.32 5.05
CA GLU A 117 2.28 8.37 5.65
C GLU A 117 1.48 9.32 6.54
N ASN A 118 0.24 9.65 6.16
CA ASN A 118 -0.62 10.47 7.02
C ASN A 118 -0.94 9.76 8.33
N LEU A 119 -1.34 8.48 8.30
CA LEU A 119 -1.60 7.74 9.53
C LEU A 119 -0.34 7.59 10.37
N LYS A 120 0.81 7.31 9.75
CA LYS A 120 2.10 7.24 10.44
C LYS A 120 2.42 8.54 11.17
N ARG A 121 2.24 9.69 10.53
CA ARG A 121 2.44 11.01 11.16
C ARG A 121 1.49 11.23 12.33
N ILE A 122 0.20 10.91 12.16
CA ILE A 122 -0.81 11.03 13.22
C ILE A 122 -0.42 10.18 14.45
N LEU A 123 -0.02 8.93 14.23
CA LEU A 123 0.38 8.02 15.30
C LEU A 123 1.60 8.50 16.08
N ILE A 124 2.58 9.10 15.38
CA ILE A 124 3.76 9.70 15.99
C ILE A 124 3.35 10.91 16.83
N GLN A 125 2.60 11.85 16.26
CA GLN A 125 2.17 13.09 16.96
C GLN A 125 1.31 12.82 18.20
N TRP A 126 0.49 11.77 18.19
CA TRP A 126 -0.31 11.37 19.35
C TRP A 126 0.51 10.90 20.56
N ASN A 127 1.77 10.57 20.33
CA ASN A 127 2.60 9.89 21.29
C ASN A 127 3.98 10.54 21.50
N GLU A 128 4.21 11.67 20.85
CA GLU A 128 4.94 12.79 21.46
C GLU A 128 4.19 13.26 22.73
#